data_AF-A0A8H4LTV8-F1
#
_entry.id   AF-A0A8H4LTV8-F1
#
_cell.length_a   1.000
_cell.length_b   1.000
_cell.length_c   1.000
_cell.angle_alpha   90.00
_cell.angle_beta   90.00
_cell.angle_gamma   90.00
#
_symmetry.space_group_name_H-M   'P 1'
#
loop_
_entity.id
_entity.type
_entity.pdbx_description
1 polymer ?
#
loop_
_entity_poly.entity_id
_entity_poly.type
_entity_poly.pdbx_seq_one_letter_code
_entity_poly.pdbx_strand_id
1 'polypeptide(L)'
;MPKLGLGKSIRAVTGSLEIWLILIPFFIFVGFFNSLSSLLNQFMVPYGFSVDEAGIAGAILIFVGLFFAAISSPILDRTKAFIPAQKCLIPIIALCYLVFIWMPETRTVIGPYVVLAVLGAASFANVPIALELLIELSHPLSPEVTSTIAWAGGQLFGAIFVIISAPLTAGPDGDPPMNMKKNLVFQGVLAMVICPLPLFLGLFGRKDKVLLRRIGNTPTAFAP
;
A
#
# COMPACT_ATOMS: atom_id res chain seq x y z
N MET A 1 16.29 16.77 -22.11
CA MET A 1 15.35 17.91 -21.95
C MET A 1 15.56 18.52 -20.57
N PRO A 2 15.42 19.85 -20.38
CA PRO A 2 15.75 20.50 -19.11
C PRO A 2 14.75 20.08 -18.03
N LYS A 3 15.24 19.59 -16.89
CA LYS A 3 14.40 19.25 -15.73
C LYS A 3 13.74 20.55 -15.23
N LEU A 4 12.42 20.55 -15.05
CA LEU A 4 11.70 21.69 -14.47
C LEU A 4 12.25 22.01 -13.07
N GLY A 5 12.38 23.30 -12.76
CA GLY A 5 12.79 23.76 -11.43
C GLY A 5 11.84 23.29 -10.34
N LEU A 6 12.38 22.95 -9.16
CA LEU A 6 11.70 22.28 -8.04
C LEU A 6 10.32 22.89 -7.68
N GLY A 7 10.20 24.22 -7.64
CA GLY A 7 8.93 24.89 -7.33
C GLY A 7 7.84 24.71 -8.40
N LYS A 8 8.21 24.65 -9.68
CA LYS A 8 7.27 24.33 -10.77
C LYS A 8 6.90 22.85 -10.75
N SER A 9 7.83 21.98 -10.34
CA SER A 9 7.61 20.55 -10.16
C SER A 9 6.56 20.26 -9.08
N ILE A 10 6.66 20.91 -7.92
CA ILE A 10 5.68 20.76 -6.84
C ILE A 10 4.29 21.23 -7.29
N ARG A 11 4.19 22.38 -7.97
CA ARG A 11 2.91 22.90 -8.48
C ARG A 11 2.29 22.00 -9.56
N ALA A 12 3.11 21.29 -10.34
CA ALA A 12 2.65 20.34 -11.33
C ALA A 12 2.14 19.02 -10.69
N VAL A 13 2.83 18.51 -9.66
CA VAL A 13 2.37 17.36 -8.86
C VAL A 13 1.03 17.66 -8.19
N THR A 14 0.91 18.83 -7.56
CA THR A 14 -0.31 19.20 -6.83
C THR A 14 -1.51 19.49 -7.75
N GLY A 15 -1.28 19.74 -9.04
CA GLY A 15 -2.32 20.10 -10.02
C GLY A 15 -2.99 18.92 -10.73
N SER A 16 -2.49 17.69 -10.60
CA SER A 16 -3.02 16.51 -11.29
C SER A 16 -3.76 15.57 -10.35
N LEU A 17 -5.06 15.35 -10.59
CA LEU A 17 -5.89 14.47 -9.77
C LEU A 17 -5.36 13.03 -9.83
N GLU A 18 -4.94 12.56 -11.01
CA GLU A 18 -4.46 11.20 -11.23
C GLU A 18 -3.26 10.85 -10.36
N ILE A 19 -2.37 11.82 -10.13
CA ILE A 19 -1.21 11.66 -9.25
C ILE A 19 -1.70 11.45 -7.80
N TRP A 20 -2.67 12.23 -7.34
CA TRP A 20 -3.25 12.07 -6.00
C TRP A 20 -4.06 10.78 -5.83
N LEU A 21 -4.72 10.29 -6.88
CA LEU A 21 -5.40 8.99 -6.88
C LEU A 21 -4.43 7.81 -6.67
N ILE A 22 -3.12 8.00 -6.89
CA ILE A 22 -2.08 7.03 -6.57
C ILE A 22 -1.36 7.36 -5.25
N LEU A 23 -0.98 8.63 -5.04
CA LEU A 23 -0.24 9.06 -3.86
C LEU A 23 -1.00 8.80 -2.56
N ILE A 24 -2.30 9.13 -2.50
CA ILE A 24 -3.09 8.95 -1.27
C ILE A 24 -3.12 7.47 -0.86
N PRO A 25 -3.53 6.52 -1.74
CA PRO A 25 -3.42 5.09 -1.42
C PRO A 25 -2.01 4.66 -1.04
N PHE A 26 -0.98 5.14 -1.74
CA PHE A 26 0.40 4.79 -1.44
C PHE A 26 0.77 5.20 -0.01
N PHE A 27 0.47 6.45 0.39
CA PHE A 27 0.74 6.94 1.75
C PHE A 27 0.04 6.09 2.81
N ILE A 28 -1.27 5.85 2.61
CA ILE A 28 -2.09 5.15 3.59
C ILE A 28 -1.66 3.69 3.72
N PHE A 29 -1.48 2.97 2.60
CA PHE A 29 -1.13 1.54 2.65
C PHE A 29 0.30 1.28 3.10
N VAL A 30 1.27 2.12 2.73
CA VAL A 30 2.63 2.03 3.30
C VAL A 30 2.60 2.35 4.79
N GLY A 31 1.86 3.38 5.20
CA GLY A 31 1.70 3.72 6.61
C GLY A 31 1.04 2.60 7.42
N PHE A 32 -0.02 2.00 6.91
CA PHE A 32 -0.67 0.85 7.53
C PHE A 32 0.22 -0.36 7.60
N PHE A 33 0.98 -0.65 6.55
CA PHE A 33 1.91 -1.78 6.55
C PHE A 33 2.97 -1.61 7.65
N ASN A 34 3.54 -0.41 7.78
CA ASN A 34 4.50 -0.10 8.83
C ASN A 34 3.88 -0.21 10.23
N SER A 35 2.67 0.34 10.42
CA SER A 35 1.96 0.29 11.69
C SER A 35 1.60 -1.15 12.08
N LEU A 36 1.04 -1.92 11.15
CA LEU A 36 0.65 -3.31 11.36
C LEU A 36 1.86 -4.20 11.66
N SER A 37 2.94 -4.06 10.91
CA SER A 37 4.19 -4.79 11.17
C SER A 37 4.76 -4.48 12.55
N SER A 38 4.71 -3.22 12.97
CA SER A 38 5.22 -2.79 14.29
C SER A 38 4.34 -3.23 15.46
N LEU A 39 3.02 -3.31 15.24
CA LEU A 39 2.02 -3.55 16.30
C LEU A 39 1.48 -4.99 16.31
N LEU A 40 2.09 -5.88 15.52
CA LEU A 40 1.58 -7.23 15.28
C LEU A 40 1.47 -8.06 16.58
N ASN A 41 2.46 -7.89 17.47
CA ASN A 41 2.41 -8.46 18.82
C ASN A 41 1.21 -7.95 19.62
N GLN A 42 0.98 -6.63 19.62
CA GLN A 42 -0.13 -6.01 20.34
C GLN A 42 -1.49 -6.38 19.74
N PHE A 43 -1.55 -6.74 18.45
CA PHE A 43 -2.77 -7.23 17.81
C PHE A 43 -3.09 -8.67 18.14
N MET A 44 -2.07 -9.52 18.30
CA MET A 44 -2.25 -10.95 18.46
C MET A 44 -2.19 -11.38 19.93
N VAL A 45 -1.17 -10.98 20.70
CA VAL A 45 -0.93 -11.48 22.07
C VAL A 45 -2.14 -11.36 23.01
N PRO A 46 -2.93 -10.25 23.02
CA PRO A 46 -4.13 -10.17 23.86
C PRO A 46 -5.16 -11.27 23.60
N TYR A 47 -5.18 -11.85 22.39
CA TYR A 47 -6.09 -12.94 22.03
C TYR A 47 -5.54 -14.34 22.32
N GLY A 48 -4.39 -14.44 23.01
CA GLY A 48 -3.82 -15.71 23.46
C GLY A 48 -2.72 -16.29 22.57
N PHE A 49 -2.26 -15.53 21.58
CA PHE A 49 -1.08 -15.89 20.79
C PHE A 49 0.21 -15.64 21.57
N SER A 50 1.21 -16.46 21.35
CA SER A 50 2.57 -16.23 21.83
C SER A 50 3.27 -15.10 21.05
N VAL A 51 4.28 -14.51 21.68
CA VAL A 51 5.17 -13.52 21.03
C VAL A 51 5.87 -14.14 19.81
N ASP A 52 6.22 -15.42 19.87
CA ASP A 52 6.85 -16.13 18.76
C ASP A 52 5.89 -16.29 17.57
N GLU A 53 4.63 -16.65 17.80
CA GLU A 53 3.61 -16.74 16.74
C GLU A 53 3.36 -15.39 16.08
N ALA A 54 3.29 -14.31 16.86
CA ALA A 54 3.18 -12.96 16.31
C ALA A 54 4.44 -12.55 15.53
N GLY A 55 5.63 -12.96 15.99
CA GLY A 55 6.89 -12.77 15.28
C GLY A 55 6.91 -13.51 13.92
N ILE A 56 6.45 -14.76 13.90
CA ILE A 56 6.32 -15.57 12.68
C ILE A 56 5.30 -14.93 11.72
N ALA A 57 4.17 -14.44 12.22
CA ALA A 57 3.20 -13.71 11.41
C ALA A 57 3.82 -12.49 10.70
N GLY A 58 4.65 -11.71 11.41
CA GLY A 58 5.43 -10.61 10.82
C GLY A 58 6.46 -11.09 9.79
N ALA A 59 7.15 -12.20 10.05
CA ALA A 59 8.06 -12.80 9.07
C ALA A 59 7.32 -13.24 7.80
N ILE A 60 6.17 -13.90 7.93
CA ILE A 60 5.32 -14.31 6.81
C ILE A 60 4.90 -13.10 5.97
N LEU A 61 4.43 -12.04 6.62
CA LEU A 61 4.05 -10.79 5.96
C LEU A 61 5.17 -10.23 5.07
N ILE A 62 6.42 -10.28 5.54
CA ILE A 62 7.57 -9.72 4.83
C ILE A 62 8.13 -10.68 3.76
N PHE A 63 8.44 -11.93 4.13
CA PHE A 63 9.13 -12.86 3.24
C PHE A 63 8.25 -13.33 2.09
N VAL A 64 6.96 -13.59 2.32
CA VAL A 64 6.02 -13.93 1.24
C VAL A 64 5.86 -12.72 0.31
N GLY A 65 5.78 -11.52 0.87
CA GLY A 65 5.71 -10.27 0.11
C GLY A 65 6.91 -10.08 -0.83
N LEU A 66 8.12 -10.16 -0.29
CA LEU A 66 9.37 -10.07 -1.05
C LEU A 66 9.45 -11.12 -2.16
N PHE A 67 9.12 -12.38 -1.85
CA PHE A 67 9.11 -13.46 -2.83
C PHE A 67 8.14 -13.17 -3.99
N PHE A 68 6.92 -12.75 -3.68
CA PHE A 68 5.91 -12.46 -4.70
C PHE A 68 6.27 -11.23 -5.53
N ALA A 69 6.83 -10.18 -4.92
CA ALA A 69 7.32 -9.01 -5.64
C ALA A 69 8.50 -9.33 -6.57
N ALA A 70 9.43 -10.20 -6.15
CA ALA A 70 10.54 -10.62 -6.99
C ALA A 70 10.08 -11.31 -8.29
N ILE A 71 8.96 -12.04 -8.24
CA ILE A 71 8.38 -12.70 -9.40
C ILE A 71 7.49 -11.75 -10.22
N SER A 72 6.62 -11.00 -9.55
CA SER A 72 5.61 -10.17 -10.23
C SER A 72 6.20 -8.92 -10.87
N SER A 73 7.21 -8.29 -10.27
CA SER A 73 7.77 -7.03 -10.81
C SER A 73 8.33 -7.17 -12.23
N PRO A 74 9.19 -8.17 -12.55
CA PRO A 74 9.68 -8.36 -13.92
C PRO A 74 8.57 -8.66 -14.93
N ILE A 75 7.51 -9.36 -14.52
CA ILE A 75 6.38 -9.69 -15.40
C ILE A 75 5.57 -8.43 -15.72
N LEU A 76 5.29 -7.61 -14.71
CA LEU A 76 4.57 -6.34 -14.91
C LEU A 76 5.41 -5.33 -15.69
N ASP A 77 6.72 -5.32 -15.47
CA ASP A 77 7.65 -4.50 -16.25
C ASP A 77 7.69 -4.88 -17.73
N ARG A 78 7.39 -6.14 -18.08
CA ARG A 78 7.27 -6.57 -19.48
C ARG A 78 5.88 -6.34 -20.06
N THR A 79 4.83 -6.64 -19.31
CA THR A 79 3.45 -6.54 -19.79
C THR A 79 2.91 -5.11 -19.79
N LYS A 80 3.53 -4.20 -19.02
CA LYS A 80 3.11 -2.80 -18.83
C LYS A 80 1.65 -2.65 -18.38
N ALA A 81 1.10 -3.70 -17.78
CA ALA A 81 -0.27 -3.78 -17.32
C ALA A 81 -0.45 -3.12 -15.94
N PHE A 82 0.14 -1.94 -15.73
CA PHE A 82 0.22 -1.30 -14.41
C PHE A 82 -1.14 -0.85 -13.86
N ILE A 83 -1.97 -0.18 -14.68
CA ILE A 83 -3.31 0.26 -14.27
C ILE A 83 -4.21 -0.92 -13.87
N PRO A 84 -4.40 -1.97 -14.70
CA PRO A 84 -5.26 -3.09 -14.30
C PRO A 84 -4.70 -3.84 -13.08
N ALA A 85 -3.37 -3.98 -12.97
CA ALA A 85 -2.76 -4.58 -11.78
C ALA A 85 -3.03 -3.75 -10.51
N GLN A 86 -2.88 -2.41 -10.58
CA GLN A 86 -3.21 -1.49 -9.50
C GLN A 86 -4.68 -1.65 -9.06
N LYS A 87 -5.60 -1.73 -10.03
CA LYS A 87 -7.04 -1.88 -9.77
C LYS A 87 -7.40 -3.26 -9.19
N CYS A 88 -6.54 -4.26 -9.33
CA CYS A 88 -6.72 -5.58 -8.74
C CYS A 88 -6.12 -5.67 -7.33
N LEU A 89 -4.88 -5.20 -7.17
CA LEU A 89 -4.13 -5.33 -5.91
C LEU A 89 -4.70 -4.47 -4.79
N ILE A 90 -5.15 -3.25 -5.07
CA ILE A 90 -5.67 -2.35 -4.03
C ILE A 90 -6.91 -2.95 -3.31
N PRO A 91 -7.92 -3.47 -4.02
CA PRO A 91 -9.02 -4.19 -3.37
C PRO A 91 -8.58 -5.39 -2.53
N ILE A 92 -7.58 -6.15 -2.99
CA ILE A 92 -7.04 -7.29 -2.24
C ILE A 92 -6.42 -6.81 -0.93
N ILE A 93 -5.58 -5.78 -0.98
CA ILE A 93 -4.96 -5.17 0.22
C ILE A 93 -6.04 -4.68 1.19
N ALA A 94 -7.04 -3.94 0.69
CA ALA A 94 -8.11 -3.41 1.52
C ALA A 94 -8.96 -4.52 2.17
N LEU A 95 -9.26 -5.58 1.41
CA LEU A 95 -9.97 -6.74 1.92
C LEU A 95 -9.15 -7.48 2.98
N CYS A 96 -7.83 -7.61 2.82
CA CYS A 96 -6.97 -8.18 3.84
C CYS A 96 -7.02 -7.39 5.15
N TYR A 97 -6.94 -6.05 5.11
CA TYR A 97 -7.10 -5.22 6.32
C TYR A 97 -8.49 -5.38 6.95
N LEU A 98 -9.55 -5.45 6.12
CA LEU A 98 -10.90 -5.68 6.60
C LEU A 98 -11.00 -7.04 7.31
N VAL A 99 -10.60 -8.13 6.65
CA VAL A 99 -10.68 -9.49 7.19
C VAL A 99 -9.80 -9.65 8.42
N PHE A 100 -8.62 -9.02 8.46
CA PHE A 100 -7.70 -9.10 9.59
C PHE A 100 -8.30 -8.58 10.90
N ILE A 101 -9.35 -7.75 10.85
CA ILE A 101 -10.11 -7.31 12.04
C ILE A 101 -10.52 -8.50 12.92
N TRP A 102 -10.93 -9.61 12.32
CA TRP A 102 -11.45 -10.78 13.04
C TRP A 102 -10.43 -11.92 13.17
N MET A 103 -9.26 -11.81 12.55
CA MET A 103 -8.28 -12.90 12.55
C MET A 103 -7.69 -13.18 13.95
N PRO A 104 -7.36 -12.19 14.79
CA PRO A 104 -6.94 -12.48 16.16
C PRO A 104 -8.03 -13.17 17.00
N GLU A 105 -9.30 -12.90 16.74
CA GLU A 105 -10.41 -13.50 17.50
C GLU A 105 -10.58 -15.01 17.26
N THR A 106 -10.02 -15.54 16.16
CA THR A 106 -10.08 -16.99 15.88
C THR A 106 -9.23 -17.80 16.84
N ARG A 107 -8.28 -17.19 17.55
CA ARG A 107 -7.31 -17.84 18.45
C ARG A 107 -6.54 -19.01 17.79
N THR A 108 -6.43 -18.97 16.47
CA THR A 108 -5.70 -19.95 15.66
C THR A 108 -4.75 -19.22 14.74
N VAL A 109 -3.52 -19.71 14.59
CA VAL A 109 -2.47 -19.05 13.77
C VAL A 109 -2.78 -19.06 12.28
N ILE A 110 -3.57 -20.02 11.81
CA ILE A 110 -3.83 -20.24 10.37
C ILE A 110 -4.49 -19.01 9.74
N GLY A 111 -5.52 -18.44 10.37
CA GLY A 111 -6.25 -17.28 9.86
C GLY A 111 -5.35 -16.05 9.66
N PRO A 112 -4.72 -15.54 10.75
CA PRO A 112 -3.76 -14.44 10.66
C PRO A 112 -2.65 -14.70 9.64
N TYR A 113 -2.05 -15.89 9.62
CA TYR A 113 -0.92 -16.19 8.73
C TYR A 113 -1.32 -16.13 7.26
N VAL A 114 -2.47 -16.72 6.89
CA VAL A 114 -2.96 -16.68 5.50
C VAL A 114 -3.26 -15.24 5.08
N VAL A 115 -3.96 -14.47 5.92
CA VAL A 115 -4.32 -13.08 5.57
C VAL A 115 -3.07 -12.20 5.45
N LEU A 116 -2.10 -12.36 6.36
CA LEU A 116 -0.85 -11.60 6.31
C LEU A 116 0.05 -12.01 5.14
N ALA A 117 0.06 -13.29 4.75
CA ALA A 117 0.76 -13.74 3.55
C ALA A 117 0.20 -13.05 2.29
N VAL A 118 -1.13 -13.03 2.13
CA VAL A 118 -1.80 -12.37 0.99
C VAL A 118 -1.61 -10.86 1.05
N LEU A 119 -1.74 -10.25 2.23
CA LEU A 119 -1.50 -8.82 2.43
C LEU A 119 -0.08 -8.43 2.04
N GLY A 120 0.91 -9.21 2.46
CA GLY A 120 2.32 -9.03 2.13
C GLY A 120 2.56 -9.13 0.63
N ALA A 121 2.10 -10.22 0.01
CA ALA A 121 2.20 -10.45 -1.44
C ALA A 121 1.63 -9.29 -2.24
N ALA A 122 0.40 -8.86 -1.92
CA ALA A 122 -0.26 -7.78 -2.64
C ALA A 122 0.40 -6.41 -2.39
N SER A 123 0.81 -6.12 -1.15
CA SER A 123 1.44 -4.85 -0.78
C SER A 123 2.80 -4.65 -1.45
N PHE A 124 3.68 -5.66 -1.39
CA PHE A 124 4.99 -5.58 -2.02
C PHE A 124 4.91 -5.57 -3.55
N ALA A 125 3.99 -6.32 -4.16
CA ALA A 125 3.76 -6.26 -5.61
C ALA A 125 3.23 -4.89 -6.07
N ASN A 126 2.43 -4.21 -5.22
CA ASN A 126 1.86 -2.90 -5.53
C ASN A 126 2.88 -1.76 -5.54
N VAL A 127 3.96 -1.83 -4.74
CA VAL A 127 4.97 -0.75 -4.64
C VAL A 127 5.59 -0.38 -5.99
N PRO A 128 6.20 -1.29 -6.76
CA PRO A 128 6.81 -0.94 -8.05
C PRO A 128 5.78 -0.44 -9.07
N ILE A 129 4.56 -0.99 -9.04
CA ILE A 129 3.46 -0.57 -9.93
C ILE A 129 3.07 0.89 -9.65
N ALA A 130 2.84 1.22 -8.38
CA ALA A 130 2.44 2.56 -7.99
C ALA A 130 3.54 3.58 -8.30
N LEU A 131 4.81 3.24 -8.07
CA LEU A 131 5.94 4.11 -8.38
C LEU A 131 6.08 4.34 -9.90
N GLU A 132 5.93 3.31 -10.73
CA GLU A 132 5.98 3.49 -12.19
C GLU A 132 4.80 4.33 -12.69
N LEU A 133 3.58 4.09 -12.19
CA LEU A 133 2.41 4.92 -12.51
C LEU A 133 2.63 6.39 -12.12
N LEU A 134 3.24 6.65 -10.96
CA LEU A 134 3.58 8.03 -10.56
C LEU A 134 4.59 8.65 -11.51
N ILE A 135 5.60 7.92 -11.96
CA ILE A 135 6.59 8.40 -12.93
C ILE A 135 5.92 8.75 -14.26
N GLU A 136 5.01 7.90 -14.74
CA GLU A 136 4.31 8.12 -15.99
C GLU A 136 3.35 9.31 -15.93
N LEU A 137 2.54 9.39 -14.87
CA LEU A 137 1.54 10.45 -14.69
C LEU A 137 2.17 11.81 -14.38
N SER A 138 3.38 11.82 -13.82
CA SER A 138 4.11 13.04 -13.50
C SER A 138 5.06 13.51 -14.60
N HIS A 139 5.19 12.79 -15.71
CA HIS A 139 6.10 13.18 -16.79
C HIS A 139 5.82 14.63 -17.29
N PRO A 140 6.84 15.52 -17.44
CA PRO A 140 8.28 15.26 -17.49
C PRO A 140 9.02 15.47 -16.16
N LEU A 141 8.34 15.35 -15.02
CA LEU A 141 8.99 15.46 -13.72
C LEU A 141 9.98 14.33 -13.50
N SER A 142 10.98 14.60 -12.65
CA SER A 142 12.01 13.62 -12.36
C SER A 142 11.42 12.51 -11.46
N PRO A 143 11.66 11.22 -11.78
CA PRO A 143 11.17 10.09 -11.00
C PRO A 143 11.48 10.17 -9.51
N GLU A 144 12.63 10.75 -9.18
CA GLU A 144 13.13 10.93 -7.83
C GLU A 144 12.20 11.84 -6.99
N VAL A 145 11.58 12.85 -7.60
CA VAL A 145 10.66 13.76 -6.89
C VAL A 145 9.41 12.99 -6.45
N THR A 146 8.79 12.26 -7.37
CA THR A 146 7.56 11.52 -7.07
C THR A 146 7.80 10.36 -6.11
N SER A 147 8.90 9.64 -6.25
CA SER A 147 9.23 8.54 -5.32
C SER A 147 9.57 9.06 -3.92
N THR A 148 10.29 10.18 -3.82
CA THR A 148 10.60 10.80 -2.53
C THR A 148 9.33 11.28 -1.83
N ILE A 149 8.41 11.93 -2.57
CA ILE A 149 7.10 12.33 -2.02
C ILE A 149 6.32 11.10 -1.55
N ALA A 150 6.23 10.06 -2.39
CA ALA A 150 5.56 8.78 -2.11
C ALA A 150 6.03 8.19 -0.78
N TRP A 151 7.34 7.98 -0.64
CA TRP A 151 7.94 7.38 0.56
C TRP A 151 7.88 8.30 1.78
N ALA A 152 8.15 9.60 1.63
CA ALA A 152 8.06 10.55 2.74
C ALA A 152 6.64 10.60 3.32
N GLY A 153 5.62 10.63 2.46
CA GLY A 153 4.23 10.56 2.89
C GLY A 153 3.91 9.21 3.55
N GLY A 154 4.33 8.09 2.97
CA GLY A 154 4.14 6.76 3.58
C GLY A 154 4.74 6.64 4.98
N GLN A 155 5.96 7.17 5.20
CA GLN A 155 6.60 7.17 6.51
C GLN A 155 5.91 8.10 7.51
N LEU A 156 5.49 9.29 7.06
CA LEU A 156 4.74 10.23 7.88
C LEU A 156 3.43 9.60 8.37
N PHE A 157 2.65 9.01 7.46
CA PHE A 157 1.41 8.33 7.82
C PHE A 157 1.65 7.10 8.70
N GLY A 158 2.73 6.35 8.47
CA GLY A 158 3.14 5.25 9.34
C GLY A 158 3.36 5.70 10.79
N ALA A 159 4.10 6.79 10.99
CA ALA A 159 4.29 7.37 12.32
C ALA A 159 2.97 7.83 12.94
N ILE A 160 2.12 8.52 12.16
CA ILE A 160 0.79 8.98 12.60
C ILE A 160 -0.07 7.78 13.04
N PHE A 161 -0.13 6.70 12.27
CA PHE A 161 -0.96 5.54 12.61
C PHE A 161 -0.46 4.78 13.83
N VAL A 162 0.87 4.68 14.02
CA VAL A 162 1.41 4.14 15.28
C VAL A 162 1.01 5.01 16.47
N ILE A 163 1.07 6.34 16.35
CA ILE A 163 0.66 7.25 17.44
C ILE A 163 -0.85 7.13 17.72
N ILE A 164 -1.69 7.11 16.68
CA ILE A 164 -3.15 6.95 16.79
C ILE A 164 -3.52 5.59 17.41
N SER A 165 -2.68 4.57 17.24
CA SER A 165 -2.96 3.24 17.78
C SER A 165 -3.04 3.22 19.32
N ALA A 166 -2.27 4.07 20.01
CA ALA A 166 -2.23 4.14 21.46
C ALA A 166 -3.61 4.46 22.09
N PRO A 167 -4.28 5.58 21.75
CA PRO A 167 -5.62 5.87 22.27
C PRO A 167 -6.71 4.90 21.78
N LEU A 168 -6.42 4.08 20.75
CA LEU A 168 -7.35 3.05 20.27
C LEU A 168 -7.16 1.69 20.98
N THR A 169 -6.20 1.58 21.89
CA THR A 169 -6.03 0.39 22.76
C THR A 169 -7.14 0.35 23.80
N ALA A 170 -7.73 -0.82 24.00
CA ALA A 170 -8.71 -1.05 25.05
C ALA A 170 -8.06 -0.95 26.43
N GLY A 171 -8.85 -0.58 27.44
CA GLY A 171 -8.40 -0.58 28.83
C GLY A 171 -8.29 -2.00 29.42
N PRO A 172 -7.95 -2.09 30.72
CA PRO A 172 -7.91 -3.35 31.46
C PRO A 172 -9.26 -4.10 31.46
N ASP A 173 -10.37 -3.38 31.40
CA ASP A 173 -11.73 -3.95 31.37
C ASP A 173 -12.19 -4.39 29.96
N GLY A 174 -11.30 -4.32 28.96
CA GLY A 174 -11.58 -4.81 27.61
C GLY A 174 -11.68 -6.33 27.54
N ASP A 175 -12.35 -6.85 26.51
CA ASP A 175 -12.41 -8.29 26.22
C ASP A 175 -11.77 -8.60 24.85
N PRO A 176 -10.57 -9.22 24.81
CA PRO A 176 -9.66 -9.44 25.92
C PRO A 176 -9.00 -8.13 26.40
N PRO A 177 -8.42 -8.06 27.62
CA PRO A 177 -7.79 -6.84 28.13
C PRO A 177 -6.69 -6.32 27.21
N MET A 178 -6.55 -4.99 27.10
CA MET A 178 -5.50 -4.35 26.28
C MET A 178 -5.55 -4.67 24.77
N ASN A 179 -6.65 -5.20 24.26
CA ASN A 179 -6.79 -5.46 22.82
C ASN A 179 -6.80 -4.16 22.01
N MET A 180 -6.38 -4.24 20.74
CA MET A 180 -6.41 -3.09 19.82
C MET A 180 -7.50 -3.22 18.76
N LYS A 181 -8.67 -3.79 19.09
CA LYS A 181 -9.76 -4.01 18.13
C LYS A 181 -10.20 -2.72 17.44
N LYS A 182 -10.30 -1.60 18.17
CA LYS A 182 -10.66 -0.30 17.59
C LYS A 182 -9.63 0.17 16.56
N ASN A 183 -8.35 -0.11 16.79
CA ASN A 183 -7.29 0.20 15.82
C ASN A 183 -7.42 -0.67 14.56
N LEU A 184 -7.69 -1.98 14.71
CA LEU A 184 -7.93 -2.87 13.58
C LEU A 184 -9.15 -2.41 12.75
N VAL A 185 -10.24 -2.04 13.41
CA VAL A 185 -11.45 -1.49 12.76
C VAL A 185 -11.14 -0.18 12.05
N PHE A 186 -10.40 0.73 12.67
CA PHE A 186 -9.96 1.97 12.05
C PHE A 186 -9.17 1.71 10.75
N GLN A 187 -8.20 0.80 10.80
CA GLN A 187 -7.40 0.45 9.61
C GLN A 187 -8.27 -0.19 8.52
N GLY A 188 -9.12 -1.16 8.85
CA GLY A 188 -10.00 -1.81 7.87
C GLY A 188 -11.01 -0.85 7.25
N VAL A 189 -11.65 0.01 8.03
CA VAL A 189 -12.60 1.02 7.51
C VAL A 189 -11.90 2.00 6.58
N LEU A 190 -10.77 2.57 7.02
CA LEU A 190 -10.06 3.55 6.19
C LEU A 190 -9.48 2.90 4.93
N ALA A 191 -8.99 1.65 5.01
CA ALA A 191 -8.55 0.90 3.83
C ALA A 191 -9.69 0.74 2.81
N MET A 192 -10.90 0.44 3.26
CA MET A 192 -12.09 0.35 2.40
C MET A 192 -12.53 1.71 1.83
N VAL A 193 -12.38 2.81 2.58
CA VAL A 193 -12.66 4.17 2.10
C VAL A 193 -11.66 4.63 1.04
N ILE A 194 -10.40 4.22 1.16
CA ILE A 194 -9.32 4.60 0.23
C ILE A 194 -9.32 3.73 -1.03
N CYS A 195 -9.79 2.48 -0.94
CA CYS A 195 -9.83 1.51 -2.03
C CYS A 195 -10.43 2.02 -3.36
N PRO A 196 -11.56 2.78 -3.38
CA PRO A 196 -12.14 3.29 -4.62
C PRO A 196 -11.27 4.29 -5.37
N LEU A 197 -10.36 5.02 -4.71
CA LEU A 197 -9.58 6.09 -5.32
C LEU A 197 -8.80 5.63 -6.57
N PRO A 198 -7.95 4.57 -6.50
CA PRO A 198 -7.25 4.08 -7.67
C PRO A 198 -8.18 3.36 -8.67
N LEU A 199 -9.36 2.88 -8.23
CA LEU A 199 -10.35 2.30 -9.15
C LEU A 199 -10.91 3.36 -10.12
N PHE A 200 -10.98 4.62 -9.68
CA PHE A 200 -11.40 5.74 -10.51
C PHE A 200 -10.37 6.24 -11.51
N LEU A 201 -9.14 5.71 -11.52
CA LEU A 201 -8.12 6.05 -12.52
C LEU A 201 -8.64 5.82 -13.95
N GLY A 202 -8.62 6.88 -14.76
CA GLY A 202 -9.03 6.84 -16.17
C GLY A 202 -10.53 6.68 -16.38
N LEU A 203 -11.34 6.76 -15.32
CA LEU A 203 -12.80 6.84 -15.44
C LEU A 203 -13.25 8.30 -15.66
N PHE A 204 -14.55 8.50 -15.88
CA PHE A 204 -15.16 9.82 -16.09
C PHE A 204 -14.59 10.61 -17.29
N GLY A 205 -14.32 9.91 -18.40
CA GLY A 205 -13.81 10.53 -19.62
C GLY A 205 -12.33 10.91 -19.59
N ARG A 206 -11.60 10.59 -18.51
CA ARG A 206 -10.18 10.95 -18.31
C ARG A 206 -9.19 9.90 -18.82
N LYS A 207 -9.60 9.04 -19.75
CA LYS A 207 -8.74 7.96 -20.28
C LYS A 207 -7.47 8.52 -20.94
N ASP A 208 -7.56 9.70 -21.55
CA ASP A 208 -6.46 10.44 -22.19
C ASP A 208 -5.38 10.94 -21.20
N LYS A 209 -5.74 11.09 -19.93
CA LYS A 209 -4.85 11.55 -18.84
C LYS A 209 -4.03 10.43 -18.22
N VAL A 210 -4.40 9.17 -18.46
CA VAL A 210 -3.72 7.98 -17.93
C VAL A 210 -3.01 7.20 -19.03
N LEU A 211 -2.95 7.74 -20.26
CA LEU A 211 -2.17 7.15 -21.34
C LEU A 211 -0.68 7.17 -20.97
N LEU A 212 -0.02 6.01 -21.10
CA LEU A 212 1.38 5.78 -20.76
C LEU A 212 2.33 6.47 -21.76
N ARG A 213 2.39 7.81 -21.70
CA ARG A 213 3.12 8.64 -22.68
C ARG A 213 4.63 8.37 -22.72
N ARG A 214 5.22 7.95 -21.60
CA ARG A 214 6.65 7.59 -21.53
C ARG A 214 6.94 6.29 -22.27
N ILE A 215 6.15 5.25 -22.02
CA ILE A 215 6.37 3.91 -22.60
C ILE A 215 6.11 3.91 -24.10
N GLY A 216 5.06 4.60 -24.56
CA GLY A 216 4.72 4.69 -25.99
C GLY A 216 5.76 5.44 -26.84
N ASN A 217 6.62 6.25 -26.23
CA ASN A 217 7.66 7.02 -26.91
C ASN A 217 9.07 6.43 -26.77
N THR A 218 9.22 5.23 -26.18
CA THR A 218 10.49 4.51 -26.23
C THR A 218 10.68 4.03 -27.67
N PRO A 219 11.69 4.52 -28.42
CA PRO A 219 11.96 3.98 -29.73
C PRO A 219 12.18 2.47 -29.58
N THR A 220 11.54 1.67 -30.41
CA THR A 220 11.82 0.24 -30.58
C THR A 220 13.26 0.08 -31.06
N ALA A 221 14.22 0.24 -30.15
CA ALA A 221 15.64 0.14 -30.41
C ALA A 221 16.09 -1.31 -30.27
N PHE A 222 15.41 -2.24 -30.96
CA PHE A 222 15.90 -3.59 -31.26
C PHE A 222 15.13 -4.15 -32.47
N ALA A 223 15.58 -3.76 -33.67
CA ALA A 223 15.53 -4.54 -34.90
C ALA A 223 16.52 -3.89 -35.89
N PRO A 224 17.29 -4.65 -36.70
CA PRO A 224 17.36 -6.11 -36.82
C PRO A 224 18.49 -6.76 -36.01
#